data_AF-A0A6N1DSA6-F1
#
_entry.id   AF-A0A6N1DSA6-F1
#
_cell.length_a   1.000
_cell.length_b   1.000
_cell.length_c   1.000
_cell.angle_alpha   90.00
_cell.angle_beta   90.00
_cell.angle_gamma   90.00
#
_symmetry.space_group_name_H-M   'P 1'
#
loop_
_entity.id
_entity.type
_entity.pdbx_description
1 polymer ?
#
loop_
_entity_poly.entity_id
_entity_poly.type
_entity_poly.pdbx_seq_one_letter_code
_entity_poly.pdbx_strand_id
1 'polypeptide(L)' 'MRSFIDNAGQAWDVAVGKESYGNLVLLFAPRDEEGYVRKTVMGATSLIDAERELRTLTEQDLQRRLEHSEEWD' A
#
# COMPACT_ATOMS: atom_id res chain seq x y z
N MET A 1 8.80 -1.93 3.30
CA MET A 1 8.62 -1.19 2.04
C MET A 1 9.06 -2.05 0.87
N ARG A 2 8.32 -2.03 -0.24
CA ARG A 2 8.67 -2.69 -1.52
C ARG A 2 8.15 -1.85 -2.68
N SER A 3 8.51 -2.20 -3.90
CA SER A 3 8.13 -1.44 -5.09
C SER A 3 7.52 -2.37 -6.13
N PHE A 4 6.62 -1.84 -6.96
CA PHE A 4 6.01 -2.57 -8.07
C PHE A 4 5.63 -1.59 -9.19
N ILE A 5 5.28 -2.15 -10.36
CA ILE A 5 4.78 -1.39 -11.51
C ILE A 5 3.31 -1.77 -11.70
N ASP A 6 2.46 -0.77 -11.88
CA ASP A 6 1.03 -1.00 -12.17
C ASP A 6 0.76 -1.29 -13.65
N ASN A 7 -0.51 -1.51 -13.99
CA ASN A 7 -0.92 -1.81 -15.37
C ASN A 7 -0.76 -0.63 -16.34
N ALA A 8 -0.60 0.59 -15.83
CA ALA A 8 -0.34 1.79 -16.63
C ALA A 8 1.16 2.05 -16.84
N GLY A 9 2.03 1.25 -16.21
CA GLY A 9 3.48 1.43 -16.25
C GLY A 9 4.01 2.42 -15.20
N GLN A 10 3.17 2.88 -14.26
CA GLN A 10 3.59 3.75 -13.16
C GLN A 10 4.31 2.92 -12.09
N ALA A 11 5.44 3.43 -11.63
CA ALA A 11 6.17 2.84 -10.52
C ALA A 11 5.63 3.33 -9.17
N TRP A 12 5.40 2.39 -8.26
CA TRP A 12 4.84 2.64 -6.93
C TRP A 12 5.76 2.07 -5.85
N ASP A 13 5.93 2.82 -4.77
CA ASP A 13 6.44 2.33 -3.50
C ASP A 13 5.27 2.04 -2.55
N VAL A 14 5.32 0.88 -1.91
CA VAL A 14 4.31 0.43 -0.95
C VAL A 14 4.93 0.12 0.41
N ALA A 15 4.31 0.60 1.47
CA ALA A 15 4.74 0.40 2.86
C ALA A 15 3.55 0.12 3.77
N VAL A 16 3.81 -0.46 4.95
CA VAL A 16 2.80 -0.54 6.01
C VAL A 16 2.82 0.78 6.78
N GLY A 17 1.67 1.44 6.84
CA GLY A 17 1.40 2.61 7.66
C GLY A 17 0.50 2.27 8.85
N LYS A 18 0.36 3.24 9.74
CA LYS A 18 -0.59 3.19 10.85
C LYS A 18 -1.38 4.48 10.89
N GLU A 19 -2.70 4.36 10.88
CA GLU A 19 -3.60 5.50 11.00
C GLU A 19 -3.93 5.81 12.47
N SER A 20 -4.54 6.98 12.67
CA SER A 20 -5.26 7.31 13.90
C SER A 20 -6.22 6.18 14.27
N TYR A 21 -6.33 5.87 15.57
CA TYR A 21 -7.07 4.72 16.13
C TYR A 21 -6.44 3.33 15.94
N GLY A 22 -5.24 3.27 15.34
CA GLY A 22 -4.42 2.06 15.37
C GLY A 22 -4.67 1.06 14.25
N ASN A 23 -5.51 1.42 13.27
CA ASN A 23 -5.66 0.65 12.04
C ASN A 23 -4.33 0.62 11.28
N LEU A 24 -4.00 -0.55 10.72
CA LEU A 24 -2.87 -0.71 9.82
C LEU A 24 -3.35 -0.54 8.39
N VAL A 25 -2.55 0.16 7.59
CA VAL A 25 -2.88 0.45 6.20
C VAL A 25 -1.71 0.08 5.31
N LEU A 26 -1.98 -0.27 4.06
CA LEU A 26 -0.97 -0.18 3.01
C LEU A 26 -0.99 1.24 2.46
N LEU A 27 0.19 1.80 2.37
CA LEU A 27 0.49 3.10 1.81
C LEU A 27 1.06 2.93 0.41
N PHE A 28 0.49 3.59 -0.59
CA PHE A 28 0.96 3.59 -1.96
C PHE A 28 1.39 5.01 -2.33
N ALA A 29 2.66 5.17 -2.68
CA ALA A 29 3.22 6.43 -3.17
C ALA A 29 3.78 6.21 -4.58
N PRO A 30 3.37 7.00 -5.59
CA PRO A 30 4.00 6.97 -6.89
C PRO A 30 5.42 7.50 -6.76
N ARG A 31 6.36 6.89 -7.49
CA ARG A 31 7.78 7.28 -7.43
C ARG A 31 8.08 8.58 -8.16
N ASP A 32 7.34 8.83 -9.23
CA ASP A 32 7.63 9.91 -10.18
C ASP A 32 6.70 11.12 -9.98
N GLU A 33 5.74 11.03 -9.05
CA GLU A 33 4.77 12.09 -8.76
C GLU A 33 4.76 12.41 -7.26
N GLU A 34 4.91 13.67 -6.90
CA GLU A 34 4.84 14.11 -5.51
C GLU A 34 3.41 14.50 -5.12
N GLY A 35 3.01 14.17 -3.89
CA GLY A 35 1.73 14.63 -3.31
C GLY A 35 0.51 13.74 -3.55
N TYR A 36 0.67 12.62 -4.27
CA TYR A 36 -0.43 11.68 -4.54
C TYR A 36 -0.26 10.37 -3.77
N VAL A 37 -0.63 10.32 -2.50
CA VAL A 37 -0.56 9.07 -1.71
C VAL A 37 -1.95 8.43 -1.65
N ARG A 38 -1.99 7.11 -1.81
CA ARG A 38 -3.21 6.32 -1.65
C ARG A 38 -3.05 5.31 -0.52
N LYS A 39 -4.16 4.91 0.10
CA LYS A 39 -4.16 3.94 1.20
C LYS A 39 -5.26 2.91 1.09
N THR A 40 -5.03 1.73 1.65
CA THR A 40 -6.10 0.75 1.88
C THR A 40 -5.92 0.08 3.24
N VAL A 41 -7.04 -0.18 3.93
CA VAL A 41 -7.04 -0.79 5.26
C VAL A 41 -6.60 -2.26 5.16
N MET A 42 -5.72 -2.66 6.08
CA MET A 42 -5.29 -4.05 6.21
C MET A 42 -6.15 -4.80 7.22
N GLY A 43 -6.31 -6.10 7.00
CA GLY A 43 -6.94 -6.98 7.99
C GLY A 43 -6.01 -7.37 9.15
N ALA A 44 -4.71 -7.10 9.02
CA ALA A 44 -3.72 -7.38 10.06
C ALA A 44 -3.94 -6.50 11.31
N THR A 45 -3.87 -7.11 12.49
CA THR A 45 -4.03 -6.44 13.78
C THR A 45 -2.70 -6.13 14.47
N SER A 46 -1.57 -6.52 13.88
CA SER A 46 -0.22 -6.24 14.39
C SER A 46 0.71 -5.81 13.26
N LEU A 47 1.67 -4.93 13.56
CA LEU A 47 2.62 -4.45 12.58
C LEU A 47 3.45 -5.58 11.98
N ILE A 48 3.79 -6.60 12.79
CA ILE A 48 4.56 -7.77 12.36
C ILE A 48 3.76 -8.58 11.33
N ASP A 49 2.46 -8.77 11.57
CA ASP A 49 1.59 -9.50 10.65
C ASP A 49 1.35 -8.71 9.37
N ALA A 50 1.16 -7.39 9.45
CA ALA A 50 1.02 -6.52 8.29
C ALA A 50 2.28 -6.51 7.41
N GLU A 51 3.46 -6.42 8.02
CA GLU A 51 4.73 -6.50 7.31
C GLU A 51 4.96 -7.88 6.67
N ARG A 52 4.50 -8.95 7.33
CA ARG A 52 4.51 -10.30 6.76
C ARG A 52 3.56 -10.40 5.57
N GLU A 53 2.33 -9.92 5.73
CA GLU A 53 1.31 -9.87 4.67
C GLU A 53 1.88 -9.13 3.45
N LEU A 54 2.39 -7.90 3.63
CA LEU A 54 3.00 -7.11 2.55
C LEU A 54 4.09 -7.89 1.81
N ARG A 55 4.95 -8.63 2.52
CA ARG A 55 6.01 -9.43 1.90
C ARG A 55 5.48 -10.61 1.07
N THR A 56 4.31 -11.13 1.41
CA THR A 56 3.69 -12.27 0.74
C THR A 56 2.77 -11.90 -0.42
N LEU A 57 2.35 -10.64 -0.52
CA LEU A 57 1.51 -10.19 -1.63
C LEU A 57 2.24 -10.30 -2.97
N THR A 58 1.53 -10.78 -3.98
CA THR A 58 2.02 -10.74 -5.37
C THR A 58 1.85 -9.34 -5.94
N GLU A 59 2.50 -9.05 -7.08
CA GLU A 59 2.28 -7.79 -7.78
C GLU A 59 0.80 -7.61 -8.20
N GLN A 60 0.13 -8.68 -8.62
CA GLN A 60 -1.31 -8.65 -8.93
C GLN A 60 -2.16 -8.31 -7.70
N ASP A 61 -1.78 -8.77 -6.51
CA ASP A 61 -2.48 -8.41 -5.28
C ASP A 61 -2.26 -6.94 -4.91
N LEU A 62 -1.04 -6.42 -5.12
CA LEU A 62 -0.72 -5.02 -4.90
C LEU A 62 -1.49 -4.10 -5.86
N GLN A 63 -1.56 -4.48 -7.14
CA GLN A 63 -2.35 -3.77 -8.15
C GLN A 63 -3.83 -3.76 -7.78
N ARG A 64 -4.42 -4.90 -7.42
CA ARG A 64 -5.83 -4.98 -7.00
C ARG A 64 -6.11 -4.11 -5.77
N ARG A 65 -5.18 -4.07 -4.81
CA ARG A 65 -5.31 -3.23 -3.62
C ARG A 65 -5.16 -1.74 -3.92
N LEU A 66 -4.30 -1.39 -4.88
CA LEU A 66 -4.19 -0.02 -5.38
C LEU A 66 -5.49 0.42 -6.07
N GLU A 67 -6.11 -0.42 -6.90
CA GLU A 67 -7.39 -0.12 -7.55
C GLU A 67 -8.53 0.14 -6.55
N HIS A 68 -8.49 -0.51 -5.39
CA HIS A 68 -9.46 -0.33 -4.29
C HIS A 68 -9.00 0.62 -3.19
N SER A 69 -7.87 1.29 -3.36
CA SER A 69 -7.35 2.25 -2.38
C SER A 69 -8.09 3.59 -2.47
N GLU A 70 -8.08 4.36 -1.40
CA GLU A 70 -8.60 5.72 -1.32
C GLU A 70 -7.45 6.73 -1.25
N GLU A 71 -7.71 7.98 -1.62
CA GLU A 71 -6.72 9.06 -1.48
C GLU A 71 -6.42 9.33 -0.01
N TRP A 72 -5.17 9.67 0.28
CA TRP A 72 -4.75 10.10 1.60
C TRP A 72 -5.09 11.59 1.76
N ASP A 73 -6.16 11.89 2.51
CA ASP A 73 -6.56 13.25 2.94
C ASP A 73 -5.59 13.85 3.97
#